data_AF-A0A6L4A0S8-F1
#
_entry.id   AF-A0A6L4A0S8-F1
#
_cell.length_a   1.000
_cell.length_b   1.000
_cell.length_c   1.000
_cell.angle_alpha   90.00
_cell.angle_beta   90.00
_cell.angle_gamma   90.00
#
_symmetry.space_group_name_H-M   'P 1'
#
loop_
_entity.id
_entity.type
_entity.pdbx_description
1 polymer ?
#
loop_
_entity_poly.entity_id
_entity_poly.type
_entity_poly.pdbx_seq_one_letter_code
_entity_poly.pdbx_strand_id
1 'polypeptide(L)'
;ERFDTRLALAREFKVLASLRHPHIISVLDYGFDEVGQPFVTIHGKAAPSGYEIGMAAHLQIEGVAATVETDSGHHSRFKAAQNQKVVLTKLIALHTSRDGQDPVVNAVGTLRSAVQSGYAALYAAHVKAWDTYWNHFDIQIEGDEIAQRAVRFCTYHFLIASPTHEERVSIGAKTLSGHGYKGHVFWDTELFILPALTLAQPDLARRLLMYRYHNLAGARHKAAELGYQGAMFPWESADTGEETTPRWVTGLDGNPIRIWTGDHEQHISTDIAYAILHYWHWTHDHDWFRSYGAEIVLDTAKFWGSRVEYNQALDRYELRQQIGPDEYHENIDNSVFTNRMVVWHLQEALGVWEYLQEHCPADAVRLVKQLGLSDAVFDHWQTIAEKMWIPMRNGVFEQFENFFERLKPINLEDYTPRTSNMDM
;
A
#
# COMPACT_ATOMS: atom_id res chain seq x y z
N GLU A 1 9.92 28.72 46.99
CA GLU A 1 9.81 29.58 45.78
C GLU A 1 10.58 29.05 44.57
N ARG A 2 11.92 28.87 44.57
CA ARG A 2 12.67 28.39 43.37
C ARG A 2 12.30 26.99 42.82
N PHE A 3 11.74 26.11 43.66
CA PHE A 3 11.28 24.78 43.23
C PHE A 3 9.93 24.83 42.49
N ASP A 4 9.10 25.81 42.81
CA ASP A 4 7.76 26.01 42.24
C ASP A 4 7.85 26.56 40.82
N THR A 5 8.83 27.46 40.58
CA THR A 5 9.06 28.05 39.25
C THR A 5 9.60 27.02 38.25
N ARG A 6 10.42 26.06 38.68
CA ARG A 6 10.92 24.97 37.82
C ARG A 6 9.83 23.95 37.47
N LEU A 7 8.94 23.66 38.42
CA LEU A 7 7.78 22.79 38.17
C LEU A 7 6.75 23.48 37.26
N ALA A 8 6.55 24.79 37.43
CA ALA A 8 5.74 25.61 36.53
C ALA A 8 6.32 25.66 35.11
N LEU A 9 7.63 25.89 34.97
CA LEU A 9 8.34 25.85 33.68
C LEU A 9 8.26 24.46 33.04
N ALA A 10 8.43 23.37 33.78
CA ALA A 10 8.29 22.01 33.24
C ALA A 10 6.86 21.70 32.79
N ARG A 11 5.84 22.23 33.48
CA ARG A 11 4.43 22.12 33.09
C ARG A 11 4.12 22.97 31.85
N GLU A 12 4.64 24.20 31.80
CA GLU A 12 4.51 25.10 30.65
C GLU A 12 5.25 24.54 29.43
N PHE A 13 6.39 23.86 29.65
CA PHE A 13 7.15 23.19 28.60
C PHE A 13 6.46 21.91 28.09
N LYS A 14 5.83 21.12 28.98
CA LYS A 14 4.94 20.01 28.57
C LYS A 14 3.82 20.52 27.66
N VAL A 15 3.21 21.65 28.01
CA VAL A 15 2.15 22.31 27.23
C VAL A 15 2.69 22.85 25.91
N LEU A 16 3.87 23.47 25.89
CA LEU A 16 4.48 24.02 24.66
C LEU A 16 5.04 22.94 23.71
N ALA A 17 5.55 21.83 24.23
CA ALA A 17 5.97 20.67 23.43
C ALA A 17 4.78 19.95 22.77
N SER A 18 3.62 19.91 23.44
CA SER A 18 2.36 19.47 22.82
C SER A 18 1.77 20.46 21.81
N LEU A 19 2.19 21.74 21.82
CA LEU A 19 1.62 22.79 20.96
C LEU A 19 2.31 22.96 19.60
N ARG A 20 3.45 22.29 19.33
CA ARG A 20 4.19 22.46 18.05
C ARG A 20 3.99 21.36 17.02
N HIS A 21 3.19 20.33 17.32
CA HIS A 21 2.76 19.37 16.31
C HIS A 21 1.29 19.01 16.58
N PRO A 22 0.36 19.20 15.61
CA PRO A 22 -1.08 19.03 15.81
C PRO A 22 -1.53 17.60 16.19
N HIS A 23 -0.58 16.65 16.35
CA HIS A 23 -0.82 15.23 16.60
C HIS A 23 0.02 14.64 17.76
N ILE A 24 0.83 15.43 18.47
CA ILE A 24 1.57 14.95 19.65
C ILE A 24 0.69 15.16 20.89
N ILE A 25 0.21 14.06 21.48
CA ILE A 25 -0.67 14.09 22.66
C ILE A 25 0.09 14.45 23.93
N SER A 26 1.26 13.86 24.18
CA SER A 26 2.07 14.21 25.35
C SER A 26 3.52 13.71 25.26
N VAL A 27 4.44 14.49 25.82
CA VAL A 27 5.74 13.97 26.27
C VAL A 27 5.52 13.31 27.63
N LEU A 28 5.81 12.01 27.72
CA LEU A 28 5.51 11.20 28.91
C LEU A 28 6.65 11.20 29.91
N ASP A 29 7.88 11.06 29.43
CA ASP A 29 9.07 10.97 30.26
C ASP A 29 10.27 11.56 29.52
N TYR A 30 11.20 12.15 30.26
CA TYR A 30 12.41 12.76 29.73
C TYR A 30 13.41 13.03 30.85
N GLY A 31 14.69 12.97 30.53
CA GLY A 31 15.72 13.23 31.52
C GLY A 31 17.04 12.59 31.13
N PHE A 32 17.69 11.99 32.12
CA PHE A 32 18.96 11.31 31.96
C PHE A 32 18.89 9.91 32.53
N ASP A 33 19.52 8.97 31.83
CA ASP A 33 19.71 7.64 32.38
C ASP A 33 20.76 7.63 33.50
N GLU A 34 20.99 6.46 34.10
CA GLU A 34 21.91 6.26 35.21
C GLU A 34 23.38 6.63 34.89
N VAL A 35 23.72 6.75 33.60
CA VAL A 35 25.05 7.14 33.11
C VAL A 35 25.08 8.57 32.54
N GLY A 36 24.03 9.35 32.76
CA GLY A 36 23.96 10.77 32.43
C GLY A 36 23.70 11.07 30.96
N GLN A 37 23.12 10.13 30.20
CA GLN A 37 22.79 10.33 28.79
C GLN A 37 21.32 10.76 28.60
N PRO A 38 21.04 11.75 27.73
CA PRO A 38 19.67 12.24 27.53
C PRO A 38 18.73 11.21 26.92
N PHE A 39 17.49 11.16 27.41
CA PHE A 39 16.41 10.40 26.80
C PHE A 39 15.09 11.18 26.77
N VAL A 40 14.20 10.79 25.86
CA VAL A 40 12.81 11.29 25.78
C VAL A 40 11.86 10.18 25.33
N THR A 41 10.66 10.17 25.90
CA THR A 41 9.57 9.25 25.60
C THR A 41 8.31 10.05 25.28
N ILE A 42 7.72 9.79 24.12
CA ILE A 42 6.57 10.50 23.57
C ILE A 42 5.43 9.50 23.35
N HIS A 43 4.22 9.92 23.71
CA HIS A 43 2.99 9.25 23.35
C HIS A 43 2.15 10.18 22.46
N GLY A 44 1.91 9.73 21.23
CA GLY A 44 1.01 10.36 20.27
C GLY A 44 -0.20 9.48 19.99
N LYS A 45 -1.23 10.07 19.39
CA LYS A 45 -2.37 9.34 18.84
C LYS A 45 -2.77 9.98 17.52
N ALA A 46 -2.94 9.14 16.50
CA ALA A 46 -3.47 9.58 15.22
C ALA A 46 -4.95 9.96 15.41
N ALA A 47 -5.29 11.23 15.21
CA ALA A 47 -6.63 11.73 15.50
C ALA A 47 -7.77 11.03 14.71
N PRO A 48 -7.60 10.70 13.41
CA PRO A 48 -8.66 10.06 12.63
C PRO A 48 -8.84 8.56 12.93
N SER A 49 -7.75 7.80 13.03
CA SER A 49 -7.77 6.33 13.19
C SER A 49 -7.72 5.86 14.65
N GLY A 50 -7.30 6.74 15.55
CA GLY A 50 -7.14 6.41 16.96
C GLY A 50 -5.91 5.57 17.28
N TYR A 51 -5.04 5.24 16.31
CA TYR A 51 -3.80 4.51 16.56
C TYR A 51 -2.91 5.27 17.54
N GLU A 52 -2.41 4.56 18.55
CA GLU A 52 -1.45 5.11 19.50
C GLU A 52 -0.03 4.91 18.97
N ILE A 53 0.85 5.86 19.28
CA ILE A 53 2.24 5.88 18.85
C ILE A 53 3.12 6.11 20.07
N GLY A 54 3.99 5.15 20.35
CA GLY A 54 5.05 5.28 21.33
C GLY A 54 6.38 5.52 20.63
N MET A 55 7.08 6.57 21.02
CA MET A 55 8.43 6.85 20.53
C MET A 55 9.36 7.08 21.71
N ALA A 56 10.52 6.42 21.69
CA ALA A 56 11.58 6.65 22.66
C ALA A 56 12.86 7.01 21.90
N ALA A 57 13.61 7.99 22.40
CA ALA A 57 14.90 8.37 21.83
C ALA A 57 15.98 8.53 22.90
N HIS A 58 17.21 8.17 22.56
CA HIS A 58 18.40 8.27 23.39
C HIS A 58 19.53 8.93 22.60
N LEU A 59 20.28 9.84 23.23
CA LEU A 59 21.43 10.49 22.62
C LEU A 59 22.70 10.13 23.40
N GLN A 60 23.61 9.39 22.79
CA GLN A 60 24.94 9.11 23.35
C GLN A 60 25.94 10.14 22.84
N ILE A 61 26.69 10.76 23.76
CA ILE A 61 27.77 11.70 23.42
C ILE A 61 29.10 11.11 23.90
N GLU A 62 30.01 10.86 22.95
CA GLU A 62 31.33 10.30 23.22
C GLU A 62 32.44 11.31 22.91
N GLY A 63 33.55 11.18 23.64
CA GLY A 63 34.74 12.00 23.46
C GLY A 63 34.74 13.27 24.29
N VAL A 64 33.64 13.69 24.91
CA VAL A 64 33.53 14.90 25.76
C VAL A 64 32.52 14.70 26.89
N ALA A 65 32.72 15.41 28.00
CA ALA A 65 31.68 15.53 29.03
C ALA A 65 30.63 16.55 28.56
N ALA A 66 29.37 16.14 28.54
CA ALA A 66 28.24 16.98 28.19
C ALA A 66 27.42 17.37 29.42
N THR A 67 26.89 18.59 29.42
CA THR A 67 25.95 19.16 30.39
C THR A 67 24.74 19.67 29.62
N VAL A 68 23.52 19.31 30.02
CA VAL A 68 22.29 19.74 29.32
C VAL A 68 21.59 20.82 30.12
N GLU A 69 21.02 21.79 29.42
CA GLU A 69 20.10 22.79 29.98
C GLU A 69 18.70 22.53 29.40
N THR A 70 17.68 22.57 30.27
CA THR A 70 16.29 22.16 29.94
C THR A 70 15.31 23.34 29.83
N ASP A 71 15.79 24.58 29.82
CA ASP A 71 14.93 25.75 30.06
C ASP A 71 14.03 26.16 28.87
N SER A 72 14.25 25.63 27.65
CA SER A 72 13.39 25.93 26.48
C SER A 72 13.47 24.91 25.32
N GLY A 73 13.98 23.70 25.59
CA GLY A 73 14.23 22.62 24.63
C GLY A 73 15.27 21.66 25.21
N HIS A 74 15.44 20.48 24.63
CA HIS A 74 16.54 19.58 25.02
C HIS A 74 17.84 20.06 24.36
N HIS A 75 18.64 20.86 25.08
CA HIS A 75 19.91 21.38 24.59
C HIS A 75 21.09 20.72 25.32
N SER A 76 21.82 19.82 24.64
CA SER A 76 23.08 19.29 25.14
C SER A 76 24.25 20.23 24.80
N ARG A 77 24.95 20.73 25.82
CA ARG A 77 26.20 21.51 25.66
C ARG A 77 27.39 20.65 26.07
N PHE A 78 28.49 20.73 25.34
CA PHE A 78 29.75 20.11 25.72
C PHE A 78 30.92 21.02 25.34
N LYS A 79 32.04 20.87 26.03
CA LYS A 79 33.30 21.55 25.68
C LYS A 79 34.20 20.58 24.96
N ALA A 80 34.59 20.90 23.74
CA ALA A 80 35.58 20.18 22.96
C ALA A 80 36.84 21.04 22.77
N ALA A 81 38.01 20.44 22.89
CA ALA A 81 39.28 21.05 22.51
C ALA A 81 39.45 21.08 20.99
N GLN A 82 40.35 21.94 20.51
CA GLN A 82 40.74 21.94 19.10
C GLN A 82 41.26 20.54 18.72
N ASN A 83 40.81 20.03 17.57
CA ASN A 83 41.13 18.69 17.05
C ASN A 83 40.61 17.49 17.87
N GLN A 84 39.73 17.72 18.85
CA GLN A 84 39.06 16.62 19.56
C GLN A 84 37.88 16.09 18.75
N LYS A 85 37.87 14.77 18.49
CA LYS A 85 36.72 14.09 17.87
C LYS A 85 35.60 13.94 18.91
N VAL A 86 34.40 14.38 18.55
CA VAL A 86 33.17 14.15 19.31
C VAL A 86 32.21 13.33 18.44
N VAL A 87 31.61 12.30 19.02
CA VAL A 87 30.64 11.44 18.31
C VAL A 87 29.29 11.57 19.01
N LEU A 88 28.24 11.80 18.21
CA LEU A 88 26.86 11.86 18.67
C LEU A 88 26.10 10.71 18.01
N THR A 89 25.59 9.80 18.83
CA THR A 89 24.77 8.68 18.38
C THR A 89 23.34 8.89 18.87
N LYS A 90 22.39 9.10 17.96
CA LYS A 90 20.97 9.18 18.28
C LYS A 90 20.29 7.86 17.93
N LEU A 91 19.76 7.17 18.93
CA LEU A 91 18.96 5.96 18.77
C LEU A 91 17.50 6.31 18.98
N ILE A 92 16.63 5.79 18.13
CA ILE A 92 15.18 6.03 18.18
C ILE A 92 14.48 4.69 18.00
N ALA A 93 13.51 4.42 18.86
CA ALA A 93 12.56 3.31 18.70
C ALA A 93 11.15 3.89 18.56
N LEU A 94 10.38 3.33 17.63
CA LEU A 94 9.00 3.69 17.38
C LEU A 94 8.17 2.40 17.36
N HIS A 95 7.04 2.43 18.06
CA HIS A 95 6.02 1.39 18.08
C HIS A 95 4.66 2.05 17.99
N THR A 96 3.68 1.29 17.51
CA THR A 96 2.30 1.70 17.40
C THR A 96 1.40 0.72 18.13
N SER A 97 0.14 1.08 18.37
CA SER A 97 -0.86 0.16 18.91
C SER A 97 -1.14 -1.05 18.00
N ARG A 98 -0.56 -1.09 16.79
CA ARG A 98 -0.58 -2.27 15.92
C ARG A 98 0.48 -3.31 16.30
N ASP A 99 1.55 -2.87 16.96
CA ASP A 99 2.68 -3.70 17.37
C ASP A 99 2.46 -4.35 18.76
N GLY A 100 1.40 -3.97 19.46
CA GLY A 100 1.06 -4.48 20.79
C GLY A 100 0.18 -3.51 21.59
N GLN A 101 -0.16 -3.90 22.82
CA GLN A 101 -1.10 -3.13 23.65
C GLN A 101 -0.52 -1.82 24.20
N ASP A 102 0.78 -1.75 24.49
CA ASP A 102 1.42 -0.54 25.03
C ASP A 102 2.62 -0.15 24.15
N PRO A 103 2.41 0.70 23.14
CA PRO A 103 3.48 1.08 22.23
C PRO A 103 4.59 1.88 22.92
N VAL A 104 4.28 2.58 24.02
CA VAL A 104 5.29 3.34 24.77
C VAL A 104 6.24 2.39 25.47
N VAL A 105 5.71 1.40 26.19
CA VAL A 105 6.52 0.38 26.89
C VAL A 105 7.38 -0.39 25.88
N ASN A 106 6.80 -0.76 24.73
CA ASN A 106 7.53 -1.44 23.66
C ASN A 106 8.67 -0.59 23.08
N ALA A 107 8.42 0.70 22.82
CA ALA A 107 9.43 1.63 22.34
C ALA A 107 10.58 1.80 23.35
N VAL A 108 10.27 1.96 24.64
CA VAL A 108 11.29 2.07 25.70
C VAL A 108 12.11 0.78 25.83
N GLY A 109 11.46 -0.40 25.80
CA GLY A 109 12.14 -1.69 25.86
C GLY A 109 13.06 -1.93 24.66
N THR A 110 12.60 -1.59 23.46
CA THR A 110 13.38 -1.67 22.22
C THR A 110 14.57 -0.73 22.26
N LEU A 111 14.37 0.53 22.68
CA LEU A 111 15.44 1.51 22.81
C LEU A 111 16.50 1.06 23.82
N ARG A 112 16.08 0.53 24.98
CA ARG A 112 17.02 0.00 25.99
C ARG A 112 17.90 -1.10 25.41
N SER A 113 17.33 -2.02 24.66
CA SER A 113 18.06 -3.10 23.99
C SER A 113 19.02 -2.55 22.91
N ALA A 114 18.60 -1.54 22.16
CA ALA A 114 19.43 -0.87 21.16
C ALA A 114 20.62 -0.12 21.80
N VAL A 115 20.39 0.60 22.90
CA VAL A 115 21.43 1.31 23.67
C VAL A 115 22.46 0.32 24.22
N GLN A 116 22.01 -0.82 24.76
CA GLN A 116 22.90 -1.88 25.26
C GLN A 116 23.75 -2.51 24.16
N SER A 117 23.20 -2.65 22.95
CA SER A 117 23.92 -3.21 21.79
C SER A 117 24.94 -2.22 21.21
N GLY A 118 24.62 -0.93 21.21
CA GLY A 118 25.45 0.14 20.66
C GLY A 118 25.41 0.22 19.12
N TYR A 119 25.79 1.39 18.59
CA TYR A 119 25.69 1.70 17.15
C TYR A 119 26.42 0.71 16.25
N ALA A 120 27.65 0.32 16.61
CA ALA A 120 28.46 -0.55 15.75
C ALA A 120 27.81 -1.92 15.51
N ALA A 121 27.22 -2.52 16.56
CA ALA A 121 26.52 -3.80 16.45
C ALA A 121 25.22 -3.65 15.63
N LEU A 122 24.46 -2.59 15.85
CA LEU A 122 23.24 -2.30 15.09
C LEU A 122 23.54 -2.07 13.60
N TYR A 123 24.61 -1.34 13.28
CA TYR A 123 25.03 -1.11 11.90
C TYR A 123 25.50 -2.41 11.22
N ALA A 124 26.26 -3.25 11.93
CA ALA A 124 26.68 -4.55 11.40
C ALA A 124 25.46 -5.47 11.12
N ALA A 125 24.46 -5.47 12.01
CA ALA A 125 23.22 -6.20 11.80
C ALA A 125 22.43 -5.66 10.58
N HIS A 126 22.38 -4.33 10.42
CA HIS A 126 21.76 -3.68 9.26
C HIS A 126 22.44 -4.07 7.94
N VAL A 127 23.78 -4.02 7.87
CA VAL A 127 24.53 -4.44 6.67
C VAL A 127 24.25 -5.90 6.33
N LYS A 128 24.27 -6.79 7.33
CA LYS A 128 23.95 -8.21 7.13
C LYS A 128 22.53 -8.45 6.60
N ALA A 129 21.56 -7.65 7.04
CA ALA A 129 20.20 -7.70 6.51
C ALA A 129 20.17 -7.28 5.03
N TRP A 130 20.89 -6.22 4.67
CA TRP A 130 21.00 -5.76 3.27
C TRP A 130 21.69 -6.78 2.37
N ASP A 131 22.71 -7.48 2.84
CA ASP A 131 23.34 -8.57 2.06
C ASP A 131 22.30 -9.63 1.66
N THR A 132 21.38 -9.96 2.56
CA THR A 132 20.29 -10.91 2.27
C THR A 132 19.34 -10.37 1.20
N TYR A 133 19.01 -9.08 1.21
CA TYR A 133 18.16 -8.50 0.18
C TYR A 133 18.85 -8.45 -1.18
N TRP A 134 20.10 -7.99 -1.23
CA TRP A 134 20.86 -7.90 -2.48
C TRP A 134 21.10 -9.27 -3.11
N ASN A 135 21.31 -10.32 -2.30
CA ASN A 135 21.45 -11.67 -2.82
C ASN A 135 20.19 -12.20 -3.56
N HIS A 136 19.00 -11.65 -3.28
CA HIS A 136 17.77 -12.05 -3.96
C HIS A 136 17.38 -11.13 -5.14
N PHE A 137 17.81 -9.86 -5.13
CA PHE A 137 17.30 -8.83 -6.05
C PHE A 137 18.37 -8.10 -6.88
N ASP A 138 19.66 -8.32 -6.66
CA ASP A 138 20.68 -7.60 -7.44
C ASP A 138 20.64 -8.01 -8.92
N ILE A 139 20.61 -7.00 -9.78
CA ILE A 139 20.70 -7.16 -11.24
C ILE A 139 22.00 -6.48 -11.67
N GLN A 140 22.87 -7.26 -12.29
CA GLN A 140 24.17 -6.77 -12.77
C GLN A 140 24.09 -6.39 -14.24
N ILE A 141 24.48 -5.15 -14.55
CA ILE A 141 24.50 -4.59 -15.90
C ILE A 141 25.94 -4.28 -16.26
N GLU A 142 26.49 -5.03 -17.22
CA GLU A 142 27.83 -4.80 -17.74
C GLU A 142 27.83 -3.73 -18.83
N GLY A 143 28.83 -2.83 -18.81
CA GLY A 143 29.03 -1.82 -19.85
C GLY A 143 28.21 -0.53 -19.71
N ASP A 144 27.30 -0.43 -18.73
CA ASP A 144 26.52 0.79 -18.46
C ASP A 144 26.40 1.07 -16.95
N GLU A 145 27.31 1.89 -16.42
CA GLU A 145 27.33 2.27 -15.01
C GLU A 145 26.12 3.12 -14.59
N ILE A 146 25.54 3.89 -15.51
CA ILE A 146 24.38 4.73 -15.23
C ILE A 146 23.16 3.84 -15.05
N ALA A 147 22.92 2.90 -15.98
CA ALA A 147 21.86 1.91 -15.86
C ALA A 147 22.04 1.04 -14.60
N GLN A 148 23.26 0.57 -14.31
CA GLN A 148 23.55 -0.21 -13.10
C GLN A 148 23.14 0.54 -11.82
N ARG A 149 23.48 1.83 -11.73
CA ARG A 149 23.12 2.66 -10.57
C ARG A 149 21.62 2.93 -10.51
N ALA A 150 20.99 3.18 -11.66
CA ALA A 150 19.55 3.42 -11.74
C ALA A 150 18.74 2.20 -11.29
N VAL A 151 19.09 0.99 -11.76
CA VAL A 151 18.41 -0.24 -11.35
C VAL A 151 18.60 -0.50 -9.86
N ARG A 152 19.82 -0.39 -9.32
CA ARG A 152 20.04 -0.54 -7.87
C ARG A 152 19.31 0.52 -7.05
N PHE A 153 19.17 1.75 -7.55
CA PHE A 153 18.35 2.78 -6.90
C PHE A 153 16.86 2.39 -6.85
N CYS A 154 16.29 1.91 -7.96
CA CYS A 154 14.92 1.41 -8.00
C CYS A 154 14.73 0.21 -7.07
N THR A 155 15.64 -0.77 -7.10
CA THR A 155 15.62 -1.95 -6.24
C THR A 155 15.71 -1.58 -4.76
N TYR A 156 16.57 -0.61 -4.41
CA TYR A 156 16.64 -0.09 -3.03
C TYR A 156 15.27 0.45 -2.58
N HIS A 157 14.63 1.29 -3.39
CA HIS A 157 13.32 1.87 -3.05
C HIS A 157 12.20 0.83 -2.95
N PHE A 158 12.25 -0.17 -3.81
CA PHE A 158 11.34 -1.31 -3.80
C PHE A 158 11.47 -2.13 -2.50
N LEU A 159 12.70 -2.40 -2.06
CA LEU A 159 12.98 -3.21 -0.88
C LEU A 159 12.60 -2.50 0.43
N ILE A 160 12.92 -1.20 0.57
CA ILE A 160 12.56 -0.46 1.79
C ILE A 160 11.05 -0.23 1.93
N ALA A 161 10.29 -0.33 0.84
CA ALA A 161 8.84 -0.19 0.83
C ALA A 161 8.13 -1.50 1.18
N SER A 162 8.80 -2.64 1.06
CA SER A 162 8.20 -3.97 1.20
C SER A 162 8.02 -4.34 2.68
N PRO A 163 6.78 -4.62 3.14
CA PRO A 163 6.52 -4.97 4.53
C PRO A 163 7.00 -6.39 4.85
N THR A 164 7.85 -6.51 5.87
CA THR A 164 8.51 -7.78 6.22
C THR A 164 7.95 -8.46 7.48
N HIS A 165 7.10 -7.78 8.25
CA HIS A 165 6.76 -8.16 9.62
C HIS A 165 5.27 -8.40 9.88
N GLU A 166 4.37 -8.01 8.96
CA GLU A 166 2.94 -8.25 9.11
C GLU A 166 2.23 -8.43 7.75
N GLU A 167 1.01 -8.96 7.80
CA GLU A 167 0.15 -9.23 6.63
C GLU A 167 -0.97 -8.18 6.46
N ARG A 168 -1.07 -7.20 7.37
CA ARG A 168 -2.14 -6.17 7.36
C ARG A 168 -1.69 -4.83 6.77
N VAL A 169 -0.57 -4.79 6.05
CA VAL A 169 -0.15 -3.64 5.25
C VAL A 169 0.28 -4.08 3.87
N SER A 170 0.19 -3.13 2.94
CA SER A 170 0.70 -3.26 1.59
C SER A 170 1.42 -1.97 1.18
N ILE A 171 1.85 -1.86 -0.07
CA ILE A 171 2.73 -0.79 -0.54
C ILE A 171 1.89 0.35 -1.14
N GLY A 172 1.96 1.54 -0.54
CA GLY A 172 1.30 2.71 -1.10
C GLY A 172 1.97 3.21 -2.38
N ALA A 173 1.23 3.93 -3.23
CA ALA A 173 1.73 4.43 -4.54
C ALA A 173 2.99 5.34 -4.43
N LYS A 174 3.21 5.98 -3.27
CA LYS A 174 4.43 6.74 -2.94
C LYS A 174 5.20 6.17 -1.76
N THR A 175 5.00 4.87 -1.50
CA THR A 175 5.63 4.11 -0.43
C THR A 175 5.49 4.86 0.91
N LEU A 176 6.59 5.04 1.64
CA LEU A 176 6.70 5.89 2.82
C LEU A 176 7.58 7.12 2.55
N SER A 177 7.70 7.52 1.27
CA SER A 177 8.60 8.60 0.83
C SER A 177 7.99 10.01 0.95
N GLY A 178 6.68 10.11 1.15
CA GLY A 178 5.98 11.38 1.30
C GLY A 178 4.46 11.23 1.41
N HIS A 179 3.75 12.36 1.41
CA HIS A 179 2.29 12.41 1.60
C HIS A 179 1.47 12.27 0.30
N GLY A 180 2.12 12.24 -0.86
CA GLY A 180 1.43 12.04 -2.14
C GLY A 180 0.65 10.72 -2.13
N TYR A 181 -0.59 10.75 -2.59
CA TYR A 181 -1.53 9.61 -2.53
C TYR A 181 -1.75 9.03 -1.11
N LYS A 182 -1.39 9.76 -0.06
CA LYS A 182 -1.74 9.48 1.35
C LYS A 182 -1.33 8.10 1.88
N GLY A 183 -0.39 7.41 1.21
CA GLY A 183 -0.02 6.03 1.53
C GLY A 183 -1.07 4.99 1.13
N HIS A 184 -2.06 5.37 0.31
CA HIS A 184 -3.09 4.45 -0.18
C HIS A 184 -2.49 3.43 -1.16
N VAL A 185 -3.05 2.22 -1.13
CA VAL A 185 -2.66 1.06 -1.92
C VAL A 185 -3.60 0.94 -3.13
N PHE A 186 -3.00 0.88 -4.31
CA PHE A 186 -3.65 0.83 -5.61
C PHE A 186 -3.32 -0.48 -6.32
N TRP A 187 -3.85 -0.67 -7.53
CA TRP A 187 -3.48 -1.75 -8.46
C TRP A 187 -1.98 -1.77 -8.81
N ASP A 188 -1.26 -0.66 -8.59
CA ASP A 188 0.20 -0.52 -8.64
C ASP A 188 0.91 -1.69 -7.93
N THR A 189 0.40 -2.08 -6.76
CA THR A 189 1.03 -3.15 -5.99
C THR A 189 0.93 -4.48 -6.72
N GLU A 190 -0.28 -4.88 -7.09
CA GLU A 190 -0.54 -6.19 -7.68
C GLU A 190 0.06 -6.35 -9.09
N LEU A 191 0.05 -5.30 -9.92
CA LEU A 191 0.55 -5.42 -11.30
C LEU A 191 2.01 -5.03 -11.49
N PHE A 192 2.55 -4.07 -10.73
CA PHE A 192 3.91 -3.55 -10.99
C PHE A 192 4.92 -4.03 -9.95
N ILE A 193 4.51 -4.25 -8.70
CA ILE A 193 5.43 -4.64 -7.62
C ILE A 193 5.44 -6.16 -7.44
N LEU A 194 4.25 -6.75 -7.34
CA LEU A 194 4.07 -8.14 -6.95
C LEU A 194 4.74 -9.14 -7.90
N PRO A 195 4.80 -8.94 -9.24
CA PRO A 195 5.49 -9.89 -10.12
C PRO A 195 6.96 -10.08 -9.73
N ALA A 196 7.69 -8.99 -9.46
CA ALA A 196 9.10 -9.09 -9.06
C ALA A 196 9.26 -9.78 -7.70
N LEU A 197 8.37 -9.52 -6.75
CA LEU A 197 8.36 -10.21 -5.45
C LEU A 197 8.05 -11.69 -5.60
N THR A 198 7.07 -12.08 -6.41
CA THR A 198 6.71 -13.49 -6.62
C THR A 198 7.90 -14.30 -7.14
N LEU A 199 8.72 -13.70 -8.01
CA LEU A 199 9.91 -14.36 -8.57
C LEU A 199 11.06 -14.47 -7.56
N ALA A 200 11.34 -13.39 -6.82
CA ALA A 200 12.55 -13.28 -6.01
C ALA A 200 12.34 -13.55 -4.50
N GLN A 201 11.17 -13.19 -3.95
CA GLN A 201 10.81 -13.33 -2.53
C GLN A 201 9.30 -13.61 -2.37
N PRO A 202 8.82 -14.82 -2.72
CA PRO A 202 7.40 -15.16 -2.74
C PRO A 202 6.70 -15.00 -1.38
N ASP A 203 7.40 -15.18 -0.25
CA ASP A 203 6.83 -14.92 1.07
C ASP A 203 6.40 -13.45 1.25
N LEU A 204 7.11 -12.49 0.65
CA LEU A 204 6.69 -11.08 0.67
C LEU A 204 5.49 -10.86 -0.24
N ALA A 205 5.47 -11.45 -1.43
CA ALA A 205 4.31 -11.39 -2.32
C ALA A 205 3.05 -11.93 -1.63
N ARG A 206 3.16 -13.08 -0.94
CA ARG A 206 2.05 -13.66 -0.15
C ARG A 206 1.52 -12.69 0.90
N ARG A 207 2.40 -11.98 1.62
CA ARG A 207 1.98 -10.99 2.64
C ARG A 207 1.16 -9.84 2.03
N LEU A 208 1.56 -9.35 0.85
CA LEU A 208 0.81 -8.32 0.14
C LEU A 208 -0.57 -8.81 -0.31
N LEU A 209 -0.67 -10.06 -0.74
CA LEU A 209 -1.97 -10.67 -1.07
C LEU A 209 -2.83 -10.91 0.18
N MET A 210 -2.21 -11.26 1.31
CA MET A 210 -2.92 -11.41 2.59
C MET A 210 -3.50 -10.08 3.09
N TYR A 211 -2.88 -8.94 2.77
CA TYR A 211 -3.50 -7.63 3.02
C TYR A 211 -4.85 -7.50 2.31
N ARG A 212 -4.95 -7.93 1.04
CA ARG A 212 -6.22 -7.94 0.30
C ARG A 212 -7.23 -8.89 0.93
N TYR A 213 -6.81 -10.08 1.37
CA TYR A 213 -7.68 -11.02 2.06
C TYR A 213 -8.22 -10.45 3.39
N HIS A 214 -7.37 -9.83 4.20
CA HIS A 214 -7.78 -9.23 5.48
C HIS A 214 -8.75 -8.05 5.32
N ASN A 215 -8.75 -7.42 4.15
CA ASN A 215 -9.60 -6.29 3.80
C ASN A 215 -10.79 -6.65 2.90
N LEU A 216 -11.02 -7.95 2.67
CA LEU A 216 -12.10 -8.43 1.81
C LEU A 216 -13.51 -8.00 2.28
N ALA A 217 -13.69 -7.77 3.58
CA ALA A 217 -14.95 -7.26 4.13
C ALA A 217 -15.29 -5.86 3.59
N GLY A 218 -14.31 -4.96 3.47
CA GLY A 218 -14.51 -3.62 2.90
C GLY A 218 -14.87 -3.68 1.41
N ALA A 219 -14.24 -4.60 0.66
CA ALA A 219 -14.57 -4.81 -0.75
C ALA A 219 -16.02 -5.32 -0.96
N ARG A 220 -16.49 -6.23 -0.09
CA ARG A 220 -17.88 -6.70 -0.07
C ARG A 220 -18.86 -5.59 0.30
N HIS A 221 -18.48 -4.76 1.27
CA HIS A 221 -19.28 -3.63 1.70
C HIS A 221 -19.46 -2.62 0.56
N LYS A 222 -18.36 -2.22 -0.10
CA LYS A 222 -18.39 -1.35 -1.28
C LYS A 222 -19.30 -1.89 -2.39
N ALA A 223 -19.18 -3.18 -2.71
CA ALA A 223 -20.05 -3.81 -3.71
C ALA A 223 -21.54 -3.67 -3.32
N ALA A 224 -21.88 -4.00 -2.08
CA ALA A 224 -23.24 -3.92 -1.57
C ALA A 224 -23.80 -2.49 -1.54
N GLU A 225 -23.00 -1.49 -1.15
CA GLU A 225 -23.38 -0.07 -1.16
C GLU A 225 -23.77 0.41 -2.57
N LEU A 226 -23.11 -0.11 -3.59
CA LEU A 226 -23.36 0.20 -4.99
C LEU A 226 -24.40 -0.74 -5.64
N GLY A 227 -25.03 -1.62 -4.87
CA GLY A 227 -26.07 -2.54 -5.35
C GLY A 227 -25.54 -3.76 -6.12
N TYR A 228 -24.23 -4.01 -6.07
CA TYR A 228 -23.59 -5.19 -6.66
C TYR A 228 -23.50 -6.34 -5.64
N GLN A 229 -23.18 -7.52 -6.16
CA GLN A 229 -22.85 -8.68 -5.35
C GLN A 229 -21.32 -8.87 -5.30
N GLY A 230 -20.86 -9.84 -4.51
CA GLY A 230 -19.45 -10.23 -4.48
C GLY A 230 -18.54 -9.21 -3.79
N ALA A 231 -17.27 -9.19 -4.20
CA ALA A 231 -16.28 -8.26 -3.70
C ALA A 231 -15.83 -7.27 -4.81
N MET A 232 -16.01 -5.97 -4.54
CA MET A 232 -15.51 -4.88 -5.36
C MET A 232 -14.44 -4.15 -4.56
N PHE A 233 -13.16 -4.39 -4.86
CA PHE A 233 -12.09 -3.73 -4.12
C PHE A 233 -12.13 -2.19 -4.31
N PRO A 234 -11.75 -1.42 -3.28
CA PRO A 234 -11.60 0.02 -3.42
C PRO A 234 -10.49 0.35 -4.41
N TRP A 235 -10.63 1.45 -5.15
CA TRP A 235 -9.56 1.95 -6.01
C TRP A 235 -8.35 2.37 -5.17
N GLU A 236 -8.62 3.14 -4.11
CA GLU A 236 -7.64 3.52 -3.09
C GLU A 236 -7.97 2.82 -1.78
N SER A 237 -7.11 1.88 -1.37
CA SER A 237 -7.26 1.16 -0.11
C SER A 237 -6.32 1.67 0.99
N ALA A 238 -6.78 1.64 2.23
CA ALA A 238 -5.99 1.96 3.42
C ALA A 238 -6.05 0.81 4.46
N ASP A 239 -6.27 1.11 5.72
CA ASP A 239 -6.23 0.15 6.83
C ASP A 239 -7.51 -0.68 7.03
N THR A 240 -8.68 -0.15 6.63
CA THR A 240 -9.97 -0.83 6.79
C THR A 240 -10.42 -1.64 5.57
N GLY A 241 -9.81 -1.41 4.41
CA GLY A 241 -10.28 -1.97 3.13
C GLY A 241 -11.47 -1.24 2.50
N GLU A 242 -11.96 -0.17 3.12
CA GLU A 242 -13.02 0.70 2.56
C GLU A 242 -12.48 1.60 1.46
N GLU A 243 -13.37 2.18 0.64
CA GLU A 243 -13.00 3.16 -0.37
C GLU A 243 -12.50 4.46 0.27
N THR A 244 -11.26 4.84 -0.06
CA THR A 244 -10.62 6.05 0.47
C THR A 244 -10.25 7.08 -0.61
N THR A 245 -10.61 6.81 -1.87
CA THR A 245 -10.40 7.73 -2.98
C THR A 245 -11.07 9.07 -2.69
N PRO A 246 -10.33 10.19 -2.73
CA PRO A 246 -10.93 11.51 -2.57
C PRO A 246 -11.98 11.73 -3.65
N ARG A 247 -13.18 12.16 -3.27
CA ARG A 247 -14.23 12.48 -4.27
C ARG A 247 -13.97 13.80 -5.00
N TRP A 248 -13.12 14.67 -4.46
CA TRP A 248 -12.90 16.01 -5.00
C TRP A 248 -11.43 16.43 -4.88
N VAL A 249 -10.95 17.14 -5.90
CA VAL A 249 -9.69 17.88 -5.89
C VAL A 249 -9.93 19.32 -6.31
N THR A 250 -9.07 20.24 -5.89
CA THR A 250 -9.13 21.64 -6.33
C THR A 250 -8.40 21.78 -7.66
N GLY A 251 -9.11 22.21 -8.70
CA GLY A 251 -8.55 22.53 -10.01
C GLY A 251 -7.66 23.77 -10.00
N LEU A 252 -6.93 23.99 -11.10
CA LEU A 252 -6.04 25.15 -11.26
C LEU A 252 -6.78 26.49 -11.18
N ASP A 253 -8.06 26.50 -11.56
CA ASP A 253 -8.97 27.64 -11.47
C ASP A 253 -9.60 27.82 -10.08
N GLY A 254 -9.26 26.95 -9.12
CA GLY A 254 -9.80 26.94 -7.77
C GLY A 254 -11.15 26.23 -7.62
N ASN A 255 -11.74 25.73 -8.70
CA ASN A 255 -13.03 25.03 -8.65
C ASN A 255 -12.86 23.55 -8.27
N PRO A 256 -13.86 22.93 -7.60
CA PRO A 256 -13.80 21.51 -7.29
C PRO A 256 -13.99 20.67 -8.56
N ILE A 257 -13.05 19.77 -8.80
CA ILE A 257 -13.11 18.74 -9.84
C ILE A 257 -13.48 17.42 -9.16
N ARG A 258 -14.53 16.76 -9.66
CA ARG A 258 -14.96 15.43 -9.19
C ARG A 258 -13.97 14.38 -9.70
N ILE A 259 -13.46 13.55 -8.80
CA ILE A 259 -12.59 12.41 -9.16
C ILE A 259 -13.46 11.16 -9.20
N TRP A 260 -13.56 10.48 -10.34
CA TRP A 260 -14.48 9.34 -10.51
C TRP A 260 -13.85 7.95 -10.34
N THR A 261 -12.53 7.87 -10.16
CA THR A 261 -11.77 6.61 -10.15
C THR A 261 -12.27 5.64 -9.08
N GLY A 262 -12.53 6.12 -7.86
CA GLY A 262 -13.12 5.32 -6.78
C GLY A 262 -14.48 4.69 -7.11
N ASP A 263 -15.25 5.31 -7.99
CA ASP A 263 -16.58 4.85 -8.40
C ASP A 263 -16.51 3.93 -9.64
N HIS A 264 -15.72 4.32 -10.66
CA HIS A 264 -15.82 3.79 -12.02
C HIS A 264 -14.56 3.05 -12.50
N GLU A 265 -13.43 3.13 -11.80
CA GLU A 265 -12.20 2.42 -12.14
C GLU A 265 -12.13 1.06 -11.43
N GLN A 266 -12.98 0.15 -11.91
CA GLN A 266 -13.34 -1.07 -11.18
C GLN A 266 -12.42 -2.25 -11.51
N HIS A 267 -11.52 -2.09 -12.49
CA HIS A 267 -10.64 -3.16 -12.97
C HIS A 267 -9.68 -3.68 -11.89
N ILE A 268 -9.40 -2.89 -10.84
CA ILE A 268 -8.60 -3.29 -9.67
C ILE A 268 -9.04 -4.63 -9.05
N SER A 269 -10.34 -4.94 -9.08
CA SER A 269 -10.84 -6.22 -8.55
C SER A 269 -10.35 -7.42 -9.37
N THR A 270 -10.20 -7.24 -10.70
CA THR A 270 -9.58 -8.25 -11.57
C THR A 270 -8.07 -8.25 -11.47
N ASP A 271 -7.43 -7.08 -11.32
CA ASP A 271 -5.98 -6.99 -11.20
C ASP A 271 -5.48 -7.76 -9.96
N ILE A 272 -6.24 -7.72 -8.87
CA ILE A 272 -5.97 -8.51 -7.67
C ILE A 272 -6.12 -10.01 -7.94
N ALA A 273 -7.19 -10.43 -8.63
CA ALA A 273 -7.36 -11.83 -9.01
C ALA A 273 -6.24 -12.33 -9.94
N TYR A 274 -5.79 -11.48 -10.87
CA TYR A 274 -4.63 -11.70 -11.71
C TYR A 274 -3.36 -11.94 -10.90
N ALA A 275 -3.04 -11.07 -9.97
CA ALA A 275 -1.88 -11.23 -9.11
C ALA A 275 -1.95 -12.52 -8.25
N ILE A 276 -3.13 -12.87 -7.73
CA ILE A 276 -3.35 -14.09 -6.95
C ILE A 276 -3.07 -15.35 -7.78
N LEU A 277 -3.65 -15.42 -8.98
CA LEU A 277 -3.48 -16.56 -9.87
C LEU A 277 -2.04 -16.68 -10.35
N HIS A 278 -1.39 -15.56 -10.71
CA HIS A 278 0.03 -15.55 -11.05
C HIS A 278 0.93 -16.00 -9.90
N TYR A 279 0.68 -15.52 -8.68
CA TYR A 279 1.41 -15.99 -7.49
C TYR A 279 1.23 -17.50 -7.29
N TRP A 280 0.00 -17.99 -7.35
CA TRP A 280 -0.29 -19.41 -7.15
C TRP A 280 0.35 -20.29 -8.23
N HIS A 281 0.24 -19.91 -9.51
CA HIS A 281 0.83 -20.66 -10.61
C HIS A 281 2.36 -20.69 -10.54
N TRP A 282 2.99 -19.62 -10.08
CA TRP A 282 4.45 -19.56 -9.96
C TRP A 282 4.98 -20.33 -8.74
N THR A 283 4.28 -20.26 -7.61
CA THR A 283 4.77 -20.80 -6.33
C THR A 283 4.25 -22.20 -6.01
N HIS A 284 3.15 -22.62 -6.65
CA HIS A 284 2.41 -23.83 -6.33
C HIS A 284 1.94 -23.89 -4.86
N ASP A 285 1.68 -22.73 -4.24
CA ASP A 285 1.20 -22.64 -2.86
C ASP A 285 -0.30 -22.98 -2.77
N HIS A 286 -0.61 -24.26 -2.98
CA HIS A 286 -1.99 -24.79 -3.05
C HIS A 286 -2.76 -24.62 -1.73
N ASP A 287 -2.07 -24.74 -0.58
CA ASP A 287 -2.68 -24.60 0.73
C ASP A 287 -3.10 -23.16 1.02
N TRP A 288 -2.24 -22.19 0.68
CA TRP A 288 -2.61 -20.78 0.73
C TRP A 288 -3.75 -20.48 -0.25
N PHE A 289 -3.65 -20.97 -1.49
CA PHE A 289 -4.64 -20.67 -2.52
C PHE A 289 -6.03 -21.16 -2.13
N ARG A 290 -6.19 -22.43 -1.70
CA ARG A 290 -7.51 -22.96 -1.31
C ARG A 290 -8.08 -22.30 -0.05
N SER A 291 -7.21 -21.80 0.83
CA SER A 291 -7.60 -21.19 2.10
C SER A 291 -7.95 -19.70 1.95
N TYR A 292 -7.32 -18.99 1.01
CA TYR A 292 -7.40 -17.52 0.91
C TYR A 292 -7.60 -17.03 -0.53
N GLY A 293 -6.72 -17.42 -1.45
CA GLY A 293 -6.71 -16.90 -2.82
C GLY A 293 -7.98 -17.22 -3.62
N ALA A 294 -8.46 -18.46 -3.55
CA ALA A 294 -9.65 -18.91 -4.27
C ALA A 294 -10.92 -18.17 -3.83
N GLU A 295 -11.02 -17.78 -2.55
CA GLU A 295 -12.14 -16.96 -2.08
C GLU A 295 -12.17 -15.61 -2.79
N ILE A 296 -11.03 -14.93 -2.89
CA ILE A 296 -10.95 -13.62 -3.53
C ILE A 296 -11.29 -13.72 -5.03
N VAL A 297 -10.71 -14.69 -5.75
CA VAL A 297 -10.96 -14.88 -7.18
C VAL A 297 -12.46 -15.13 -7.44
N LEU A 298 -13.08 -16.06 -6.71
CA LEU A 298 -14.50 -16.38 -6.91
C LEU A 298 -15.43 -15.23 -6.50
N ASP A 299 -15.10 -14.50 -5.43
CA ASP A 299 -15.94 -13.42 -4.91
C ASP A 299 -15.87 -12.16 -5.78
N THR A 300 -14.69 -11.86 -6.35
CA THR A 300 -14.54 -10.79 -7.34
C THR A 300 -15.12 -11.17 -8.71
N ALA A 301 -15.07 -12.45 -9.11
CA ALA A 301 -15.83 -12.94 -10.26
C ALA A 301 -17.35 -12.79 -10.06
N LYS A 302 -17.85 -13.05 -8.85
CA LYS A 302 -19.26 -12.81 -8.49
C LYS A 302 -19.63 -11.33 -8.63
N PHE A 303 -18.74 -10.42 -8.26
CA PHE A 303 -18.92 -8.98 -8.51
C PHE A 303 -19.11 -8.71 -10.00
N TRP A 304 -18.20 -9.18 -10.86
CA TRP A 304 -18.32 -8.98 -12.30
C TRP A 304 -19.60 -9.56 -12.88
N GLY A 305 -20.00 -10.76 -12.44
CA GLY A 305 -21.27 -11.37 -12.85
C GLY A 305 -22.50 -10.52 -12.52
N SER A 306 -22.44 -9.72 -11.46
CA SER A 306 -23.51 -8.77 -11.08
C SER A 306 -23.37 -7.37 -11.70
N ARG A 307 -22.16 -7.00 -12.13
CA ARG A 307 -21.81 -5.67 -12.64
C ARG A 307 -22.08 -5.52 -14.14
N VAL A 308 -21.92 -6.60 -14.91
CA VAL A 308 -22.15 -6.58 -16.36
C VAL A 308 -23.61 -6.32 -16.70
N GLU A 309 -23.82 -5.66 -17.83
CA GLU A 309 -25.13 -5.24 -18.28
C GLU A 309 -25.47 -5.97 -19.58
N TYR A 310 -26.62 -6.64 -19.63
CA TYR A 310 -27.04 -7.36 -20.84
C TYR A 310 -27.80 -6.43 -21.79
N ASN A 311 -27.25 -6.24 -23.00
CA ASN A 311 -27.88 -5.51 -24.08
C ASN A 311 -28.73 -6.48 -24.92
N GLN A 312 -30.03 -6.55 -24.62
CA GLN A 312 -30.96 -7.46 -25.29
C GLN A 312 -31.10 -7.18 -26.81
N ALA A 313 -30.95 -5.93 -27.24
CA ALA A 313 -31.10 -5.57 -28.65
C ALA A 313 -29.93 -6.07 -29.50
N LEU A 314 -28.74 -6.18 -28.90
CA LEU A 314 -27.50 -6.60 -29.57
C LEU A 314 -27.06 -8.02 -29.16
N ASP A 315 -27.79 -8.68 -28.27
CA ASP A 315 -27.48 -10.02 -27.72
C ASP A 315 -26.03 -10.12 -27.21
N ARG A 316 -25.62 -9.15 -26.38
CA ARG A 316 -24.26 -9.07 -25.84
C ARG A 316 -24.22 -8.50 -24.42
N TYR A 317 -23.16 -8.79 -23.67
CA TYR A 317 -22.89 -8.10 -22.41
C TYR A 317 -21.96 -6.91 -22.64
N GLU A 318 -22.19 -5.86 -21.85
CA GLU A 318 -21.48 -4.60 -21.88
C GLU A 318 -21.10 -4.19 -20.46
N LEU A 319 -20.10 -3.32 -20.36
CA LEU A 319 -19.80 -2.59 -19.14
C LEU A 319 -19.78 -1.10 -19.49
N ARG A 320 -20.74 -0.36 -18.95
CA ARG A 320 -20.91 1.07 -19.23
C ARG A 320 -20.43 1.92 -18.06
N GLN A 321 -20.14 3.19 -18.27
CA GLN A 321 -19.71 4.11 -17.21
C GLN A 321 -18.45 3.61 -16.46
N GLN A 322 -17.39 3.37 -17.23
CA GLN A 322 -16.11 2.90 -16.73
C GLN A 322 -15.06 4.01 -16.75
N ILE A 323 -13.99 3.76 -16.01
CA ILE A 323 -12.66 4.27 -16.27
C ILE A 323 -11.78 3.04 -16.51
N GLY A 324 -10.97 3.06 -17.58
CA GLY A 324 -9.93 2.07 -17.80
C GLY A 324 -8.57 2.60 -17.35
N PRO A 325 -7.46 1.86 -17.57
CA PRO A 325 -6.13 2.29 -17.13
C PRO A 325 -5.66 3.67 -17.65
N ASP A 326 -6.27 4.15 -18.73
CA ASP A 326 -6.12 5.54 -19.17
C ASP A 326 -7.17 6.42 -18.48
N GLU A 327 -6.80 6.96 -17.31
CA GLU A 327 -7.64 7.80 -16.47
C GLU A 327 -8.05 9.14 -17.13
N TYR A 328 -7.46 9.53 -18.26
CA TYR A 328 -7.88 10.74 -18.98
C TYR A 328 -9.27 10.62 -19.61
N HIS A 329 -9.76 9.39 -19.79
CA HIS A 329 -11.06 9.13 -20.40
C HIS A 329 -12.03 8.54 -19.39
N GLU A 330 -12.83 9.43 -18.80
CA GLU A 330 -13.86 9.07 -17.82
C GLU A 330 -15.23 8.82 -18.46
N ASN A 331 -16.07 8.04 -17.76
CA ASN A 331 -17.45 7.75 -18.18
C ASN A 331 -17.52 7.18 -19.60
N ILE A 332 -16.59 6.26 -19.89
CA ILE A 332 -16.50 5.52 -21.15
C ILE A 332 -17.29 4.22 -21.08
N ASP A 333 -17.67 3.70 -22.24
CA ASP A 333 -18.34 2.40 -22.35
C ASP A 333 -17.40 1.39 -23.01
N ASN A 334 -17.41 0.16 -22.50
CA ASN A 334 -16.72 -0.99 -23.04
C ASN A 334 -15.22 -0.76 -23.23
N SER A 335 -14.53 -0.34 -22.16
CA SER A 335 -13.06 -0.33 -22.11
C SER A 335 -12.53 -1.69 -22.52
N VAL A 336 -11.70 -1.74 -23.56
CA VAL A 336 -11.20 -3.02 -24.08
C VAL A 336 -10.35 -3.74 -23.05
N PHE A 337 -9.57 -3.01 -22.26
CA PHE A 337 -8.80 -3.58 -21.17
C PHE A 337 -9.73 -4.23 -20.16
N THR A 338 -10.69 -3.48 -19.62
CA THR A 338 -11.58 -3.96 -18.57
C THR A 338 -12.42 -5.13 -19.06
N ASN A 339 -13.07 -5.02 -20.22
CA ASN A 339 -13.92 -6.10 -20.75
C ASN A 339 -13.12 -7.37 -21.02
N ARG A 340 -11.90 -7.27 -21.58
CA ARG A 340 -11.03 -8.44 -21.80
C ARG A 340 -10.58 -9.07 -20.50
N MET A 341 -10.19 -8.26 -19.52
CA MET A 341 -9.79 -8.74 -18.20
C MET A 341 -10.96 -9.40 -17.47
N VAL A 342 -12.19 -8.90 -17.60
CA VAL A 342 -13.38 -9.55 -17.04
C VAL A 342 -13.66 -10.90 -17.69
N VAL A 343 -13.57 -11.01 -19.02
CA VAL A 343 -13.70 -12.30 -19.72
C VAL A 343 -12.66 -13.29 -19.20
N TRP A 344 -11.39 -12.87 -19.15
CA TRP A 344 -10.31 -13.67 -18.62
C TRP A 344 -10.59 -14.11 -17.18
N HIS A 345 -10.96 -13.19 -16.30
CA HIS A 345 -11.23 -13.47 -14.90
C HIS A 345 -12.39 -14.47 -14.70
N LEU A 346 -13.50 -14.31 -15.42
CA LEU A 346 -14.63 -15.24 -15.33
C LEU A 346 -14.24 -16.64 -15.82
N GLN A 347 -13.41 -16.73 -16.87
CA GLN A 347 -12.88 -18.01 -17.35
C GLN A 347 -11.95 -18.66 -16.32
N GLU A 348 -11.04 -17.90 -15.73
CA GLU A 348 -10.16 -18.41 -14.67
C GLU A 348 -10.96 -18.81 -13.43
N ALA A 349 -12.01 -18.08 -13.05
CA ALA A 349 -12.87 -18.43 -11.92
C ALA A 349 -13.60 -19.76 -12.14
N LEU A 350 -14.00 -20.06 -13.38
CA LEU A 350 -14.53 -21.38 -13.77
C LEU A 350 -13.44 -22.47 -13.65
N GLY A 351 -12.22 -22.20 -14.11
CA GLY A 351 -11.09 -23.13 -13.94
C GLY A 351 -10.72 -23.37 -12.47
N VAL A 352 -10.79 -22.34 -11.63
CA VAL A 352 -10.62 -22.44 -10.17
C VAL A 352 -11.71 -23.30 -9.55
N TRP A 353 -12.96 -23.14 -10.00
CA TRP A 353 -14.06 -23.99 -9.54
C TRP A 353 -13.83 -25.46 -9.89
N GLU A 354 -13.46 -25.77 -11.14
CA GLU A 354 -13.12 -27.13 -11.57
C GLU A 354 -11.97 -27.71 -10.74
N TYR A 355 -10.89 -26.93 -10.56
CA TYR A 355 -9.76 -27.31 -9.73
C TYR A 355 -10.18 -27.65 -8.29
N LEU A 356 -11.00 -26.82 -7.66
CA LEU A 356 -11.48 -27.03 -6.29
C LEU A 356 -12.35 -28.30 -6.19
N GLN A 357 -13.21 -28.57 -7.17
CA GLN A 357 -14.03 -29.77 -7.18
C GLN A 357 -13.18 -31.04 -7.26
N GLU A 358 -12.16 -31.05 -8.12
CA GLU A 358 -11.31 -32.21 -8.34
C GLU A 358 -10.31 -32.43 -7.20
N HIS A 359 -9.67 -31.36 -6.71
CA HIS A 359 -8.52 -31.47 -5.82
C HIS A 359 -8.81 -31.10 -4.36
N CYS A 360 -9.83 -30.26 -4.11
CA CYS A 360 -10.13 -29.71 -2.78
C CYS A 360 -11.63 -29.67 -2.47
N PRO A 361 -12.37 -30.80 -2.56
CA PRO A 361 -13.84 -30.81 -2.52
C PRO A 361 -14.44 -30.25 -1.22
N ALA A 362 -13.73 -30.36 -0.09
CA ALA A 362 -14.16 -29.76 1.16
C ALA A 362 -14.14 -28.22 1.11
N ASP A 363 -13.11 -27.65 0.49
CA ASP A 363 -12.99 -26.19 0.27
C ASP A 363 -14.00 -25.71 -0.78
N ALA A 364 -14.26 -26.51 -1.81
CA ALA A 364 -15.33 -26.26 -2.79
C ALA A 364 -16.71 -26.09 -2.10
N VAL A 365 -17.10 -27.04 -1.24
CA VAL A 365 -18.36 -26.98 -0.48
C VAL A 365 -18.40 -25.76 0.45
N ARG A 366 -17.29 -25.45 1.12
CA ARG A 366 -17.18 -24.28 2.00
C ARG A 366 -17.39 -22.99 1.21
N LEU A 367 -16.67 -22.81 0.10
CA LEU A 367 -16.70 -21.59 -0.71
C LEU A 367 -18.05 -21.40 -1.39
N VAL A 368 -18.66 -22.46 -1.93
CA VAL A 368 -20.03 -22.41 -2.50
C VAL A 368 -21.03 -21.90 -1.47
N LYS A 369 -20.98 -22.42 -0.23
CA LYS A 369 -21.87 -22.00 0.84
C LYS A 369 -21.58 -20.56 1.28
N GLN A 370 -20.32 -20.21 1.46
CA GLN A 370 -19.88 -18.91 1.97
C GLN A 370 -20.17 -17.78 0.98
N LEU A 371 -19.93 -18.02 -0.31
CA LEU A 371 -20.09 -17.04 -1.38
C LEU A 371 -21.47 -17.13 -2.04
N GLY A 372 -22.30 -18.12 -1.70
CA GLY A 372 -23.62 -18.32 -2.31
C GLY A 372 -23.53 -18.59 -3.81
N LEU A 373 -22.58 -19.44 -4.22
CA LEU A 373 -22.41 -19.85 -5.61
C LEU A 373 -23.36 -21.01 -5.95
N SER A 374 -23.66 -21.18 -7.23
CA SER A 374 -24.48 -22.29 -7.74
C SER A 374 -24.17 -22.53 -9.21
N ASP A 375 -24.61 -23.66 -9.76
CA ASP A 375 -24.43 -23.96 -11.19
C ASP A 375 -24.97 -22.83 -12.08
N ALA A 376 -26.11 -22.23 -11.71
CA ALA A 376 -26.67 -21.08 -12.43
C ALA A 376 -25.76 -19.83 -12.41
N VAL A 377 -24.97 -19.63 -11.35
CA VAL A 377 -23.97 -18.54 -11.29
C VAL A 377 -22.81 -18.83 -12.22
N PHE A 378 -22.31 -20.08 -12.25
CA PHE A 378 -21.23 -20.48 -13.14
C PHE A 378 -21.65 -20.46 -14.62
N ASP A 379 -22.85 -20.94 -14.94
CA ASP A 379 -23.43 -20.88 -16.29
C ASP A 379 -23.58 -19.42 -16.78
N HIS A 380 -23.98 -18.52 -15.87
CA HIS A 380 -24.05 -17.09 -16.17
C HIS A 380 -22.65 -16.51 -16.46
N TRP A 381 -21.63 -16.86 -15.67
CA TRP A 381 -20.25 -16.43 -15.94
C TRP A 381 -19.74 -16.90 -17.29
N GLN A 382 -19.99 -18.17 -17.65
CA GLN A 382 -19.65 -18.71 -18.96
C GLN A 382 -20.36 -17.93 -20.09
N THR A 383 -21.66 -17.66 -19.93
CA THR A 383 -22.45 -16.90 -20.91
C THR A 383 -21.91 -15.48 -21.09
N ILE A 384 -21.50 -14.82 -19.99
CA ILE A 384 -20.86 -13.50 -20.04
C ILE A 384 -19.54 -13.57 -20.81
N ALA A 385 -18.68 -14.55 -20.51
CA ALA A 385 -17.39 -14.70 -21.17
C ALA A 385 -17.53 -14.90 -22.70
N GLU A 386 -18.58 -15.60 -23.14
CA GLU A 386 -18.88 -15.83 -24.57
C GLU A 386 -19.48 -14.61 -25.27
N LYS A 387 -20.28 -13.81 -24.55
CA LYS A 387 -21.09 -12.72 -25.14
C LYS A 387 -20.60 -11.32 -24.79
N MET A 388 -19.49 -11.17 -24.05
CA MET A 388 -18.93 -9.86 -23.72
C MET A 388 -18.49 -9.13 -24.99
N TRP A 389 -18.91 -7.88 -25.12
CA TRP A 389 -18.47 -7.02 -26.21
C TRP A 389 -17.01 -6.58 -26.02
N ILE A 390 -16.19 -6.79 -27.04
CA ILE A 390 -14.79 -6.32 -27.10
C ILE A 390 -14.66 -5.41 -28.32
N PRO A 391 -14.43 -4.09 -28.16
CA PRO A 391 -14.43 -3.18 -29.29
C PRO A 391 -13.18 -3.36 -30.15
N MET A 392 -13.38 -3.66 -31.43
CA MET A 392 -12.32 -3.83 -32.41
C MET A 392 -12.76 -3.27 -33.76
N ARG A 393 -11.86 -2.53 -34.41
CA ARG A 393 -12.07 -1.95 -35.73
C ARG A 393 -10.86 -2.20 -36.61
N ASN A 394 -11.08 -2.74 -37.82
CA ASN A 394 -10.02 -2.99 -38.81
C ASN A 394 -8.83 -3.80 -38.24
N GLY A 395 -9.08 -4.75 -37.34
CA GLY A 395 -8.04 -5.58 -36.71
C GLY A 395 -7.28 -4.91 -35.57
N VAL A 396 -7.69 -3.71 -35.14
CA VAL A 396 -7.13 -2.97 -34.02
C VAL A 396 -8.18 -2.86 -32.92
N PHE A 397 -7.82 -3.17 -31.68
CA PHE A 397 -8.69 -2.92 -30.53
C PHE A 397 -8.89 -1.42 -30.35
N GLU A 398 -10.14 -0.99 -30.22
CA GLU A 398 -10.40 0.38 -29.79
C GLU A 398 -10.25 0.44 -28.28
N GLN A 399 -9.66 1.50 -27.73
CA GLN A 399 -9.45 1.60 -26.28
C GLN A 399 -10.77 1.51 -25.50
N PHE A 400 -11.82 2.11 -26.05
CA PHE A 400 -13.21 2.00 -25.61
C PHE A 400 -14.14 2.21 -26.81
N GLU A 401 -15.43 1.98 -26.62
CA GLU A 401 -16.40 2.05 -27.72
C GLU A 401 -16.40 3.42 -28.42
N ASN A 402 -16.15 3.38 -29.73
CA ASN A 402 -16.06 4.53 -30.62
C ASN A 402 -14.87 5.47 -30.34
N PHE A 403 -13.78 5.00 -29.73
CA PHE A 403 -12.58 5.81 -29.45
C PHE A 403 -12.11 6.60 -30.68
N PHE A 404 -11.96 5.93 -31.82
CA PHE A 404 -11.46 6.55 -33.06
C PHE A 404 -12.44 7.54 -33.70
N GLU A 405 -13.73 7.45 -33.37
CA GLU A 405 -14.77 8.33 -33.94
C GLU A 405 -15.09 9.51 -33.03
N ARG A 406 -15.01 9.30 -31.71
CA ARG A 406 -15.35 10.29 -30.69
C ARG A 406 -14.23 11.28 -30.43
N LEU A 407 -12.97 10.88 -30.61
CA LEU A 407 -11.83 11.70 -30.23
C LEU A 407 -11.13 12.32 -31.43
N LYS A 408 -10.63 13.54 -31.21
CA LYS A 408 -9.75 14.21 -32.15
C LYS A 408 -8.33 13.65 -31.99
N PRO A 409 -7.67 13.19 -33.07
CA PRO A 409 -6.27 12.81 -33.00
C PRO A 409 -5.38 13.99 -32.58
N ILE A 410 -4.44 13.74 -31.68
CA ILE A 410 -3.42 14.70 -31.25
C ILE A 410 -2.06 14.21 -31.74
N ASN A 411 -1.29 15.09 -32.38
CA ASN A 411 0.09 14.79 -32.76
C ASN A 411 1.03 15.12 -31.60
N LEU A 412 1.60 14.09 -30.96
CA LEU A 412 2.51 14.29 -29.82
C LEU A 412 3.82 15.00 -30.21
N GLU A 413 4.21 14.95 -31.48
CA GLU A 413 5.42 15.66 -31.96
C GLU A 413 5.30 17.18 -31.78
N ASP A 414 4.08 17.73 -31.86
CA ASP A 414 3.80 19.16 -31.69
C ASP A 414 4.16 19.67 -30.28
N TYR A 415 4.37 18.74 -29.32
CA TYR A 415 4.69 19.02 -27.93
C TYR A 415 6.16 18.70 -27.57
N THR A 416 7.03 18.54 -28.58
CA THR A 416 8.46 18.21 -28.39
C THR A 416 9.35 19.46 -28.54
N PRO A 417 10.31 19.74 -27.62
CA PRO A 417 10.61 18.98 -26.40
C PRO A 417 9.58 19.22 -25.32
N ARG A 418 9.23 18.17 -24.58
CA ARG A 418 8.27 18.25 -23.49
C ARG A 418 8.92 18.97 -22.30
N THR A 419 8.61 20.25 -22.13
CA THR A 419 9.13 21.07 -21.01
C THR A 419 8.19 21.09 -19.80
N SER A 420 6.99 20.51 -19.92
CA SER A 420 5.98 20.44 -18.86
C SER A 420 5.05 19.22 -19.04
N ASN A 421 4.29 18.87 -17.99
CA ASN A 421 3.20 17.90 -18.10
C ASN A 421 2.11 18.43 -19.05
N MET A 422 1.32 17.50 -19.63
CA MET A 422 0.25 17.85 -20.57
C MET A 422 -1.10 18.01 -19.87
N ASP A 423 -1.17 17.78 -18.55
CA ASP A 423 -2.38 17.87 -17.73
C ASP A 423 -2.78 19.33 -17.40
N MET A 424 -2.48 20.29 -18.28
CA MET A 424 -2.77 21.72 -18.06
C MET A 424 -4.14 22.15 -18.57
#